data_AF-A0A3G8H0T2-F1
#
_entry.id   AF-A0A3G8H0T2-F1
#
_cell.length_a   1.000
_cell.length_b   1.000
_cell.length_c   1.000
_cell.angle_alpha   90.00
_cell.angle_beta   90.00
_cell.angle_gamma   90.00
#
_symmetry.space_group_name_H-M   'P 1'
#
loop_
_entity.id
_entity.type
_entity.pdbx_description
1 polymer ?
#
loop_
_entity_poly.entity_id
_entity_poly.type
_entity_poly.pdbx_seq_one_letter_code
_entity_poly.pdbx_strand_id
1 'polypeptide(L)'
;MTNKPTTAYSPQLSRKPGSEMLRLRVESELVSTLRTLQDRPELRIKQGRKPSKSILARRAIQVYAAHVRGLEGEDITAEVLALHRLA
;
A
#
# COMPACT_ATOMS: atom_id res chain seq x y z
N MET A 1 22.95 2.80 30.26
CA MET A 1 21.95 1.95 29.56
C MET A 1 21.74 2.52 28.17
N THR A 2 22.27 1.86 27.15
CA THR A 2 22.22 2.30 25.76
C THR A 2 20.87 1.90 25.14
N ASN A 3 19.97 2.87 25.00
CA ASN A 3 18.69 2.67 24.31
C ASN A 3 18.96 2.41 22.82
N LYS A 4 18.86 1.15 22.39
CA LYS A 4 18.87 0.79 20.98
C LYS A 4 17.65 1.43 20.31
N PRO A 5 17.79 2.11 19.16
CA PRO A 5 16.64 2.60 18.42
C PRO A 5 15.82 1.40 17.92
N THR A 6 14.56 1.33 18.31
CA THR A 6 13.60 0.33 17.84
C THR A 6 13.19 0.66 16.41
N THR A 7 14.05 0.36 15.45
CA THR A 7 13.89 0.67 14.02
C THR A 7 12.89 -0.26 13.31
N ALA A 8 11.74 -0.56 13.91
CA ALA A 8 10.67 -1.32 13.26
C ALA A 8 9.57 -0.40 12.67
N TYR A 9 9.64 0.90 12.92
CA TYR A 9 8.53 1.80 12.63
C TYR A 9 8.97 3.01 11.81
N SER A 10 8.38 3.18 10.63
CA SER A 10 8.46 4.44 9.91
C SER A 10 7.72 5.55 10.69
N PRO A 11 8.28 6.78 10.76
CA PRO A 11 7.60 7.95 11.32
C PRO A 11 6.25 8.19 10.64
N GLN A 12 5.31 8.77 11.40
CA GLN A 12 4.01 9.19 10.88
C GLN A 12 4.25 10.21 9.76
N LEU A 13 3.76 9.92 8.55
CA LEU A 13 4.18 10.59 7.31
C LEU A 13 3.64 12.02 7.17
N SER A 14 2.95 12.54 8.19
CA SER A 14 2.27 13.84 8.12
C SER A 14 3.21 15.04 7.92
N ARG A 15 4.55 14.88 7.96
CA ARG A 15 5.51 15.99 7.82
C ARG A 15 6.89 15.59 7.25
N LYS A 16 6.97 14.60 6.35
CA LYS A 16 8.25 14.36 5.66
C LYS A 16 8.37 15.28 4.44
N PRO A 17 9.51 15.97 4.23
CA PRO A 17 9.77 16.64 2.96
C PRO A 17 9.56 15.67 1.80
N GLY A 18 8.80 16.08 0.77
CA GLY A 18 8.49 15.25 -0.39
C GLY A 18 7.29 14.31 -0.25
N SER A 19 6.44 14.46 0.78
CA SER A 19 5.16 13.74 0.84
C SER A 19 4.07 14.46 0.05
N GLU A 20 3.40 13.74 -0.86
CA GLU A 20 2.25 14.25 -1.62
C GLU A 20 0.94 13.58 -1.21
N MET A 21 -0.18 14.31 -1.37
CA MET A 21 -1.51 13.78 -1.14
C MET A 21 -2.15 13.35 -2.46
N LEU A 22 -2.42 12.06 -2.58
CA LEU A 22 -3.09 11.48 -3.75
C LEU A 22 -4.61 11.39 -3.52
N ARG A 23 -5.39 12.04 -4.38
CA ARG A 23 -6.86 11.91 -4.44
C ARG A 23 -7.23 11.00 -5.62
N LEU A 24 -7.93 9.91 -5.34
CA LEU A 24 -8.30 8.91 -6.33
C LEU A 24 -9.81 8.68 -6.31
N ARG A 25 -10.39 8.45 -7.49
CA ARG A 25 -11.69 7.80 -7.63
C ARG A 25 -11.44 6.32 -7.85
N VAL A 26 -12.09 5.48 -7.06
CA VAL A 26 -11.95 4.02 -7.10
C VAL A 26 -13.32 3.38 -6.92
N GLU A 27 -13.47 2.18 -7.43
CA GLU A 27 -14.68 1.38 -7.35
C GLU A 27 -15.04 1.07 -5.89
N SER A 28 -16.34 1.00 -5.60
CA SER A 28 -16.85 0.70 -4.26
C SER A 28 -16.34 -0.64 -3.73
N GLU A 29 -16.15 -1.62 -4.60
CA GLU A 29 -15.65 -2.96 -4.28
C GLU A 29 -14.20 -2.94 -3.78
N LEU A 30 -13.33 -2.11 -4.38
CA LEU A 30 -11.96 -1.92 -3.89
C LEU A 30 -11.94 -1.23 -2.53
N VAL A 31 -12.84 -0.24 -2.32
CA VAL A 31 -12.98 0.40 -1.00
C VAL A 31 -13.48 -0.59 0.05
N SER A 32 -14.38 -1.50 -0.32
CA SER A 32 -14.85 -2.58 0.55
C SER A 32 -13.71 -3.52 0.93
N THR A 33 -12.92 -3.95 -0.06
CA THR A 33 -11.73 -4.79 0.14
C THR A 33 -10.75 -4.15 1.12
N LEU A 34 -10.49 -2.85 0.98
CA LEU A 34 -9.64 -2.12 1.94
C LEU A 34 -10.21 -2.18 3.36
N ARG A 35 -11.53 -2.00 3.55
CA ARG A 35 -12.15 -2.09 4.88
C ARG A 35 -12.00 -3.49 5.48
N THR A 36 -12.28 -4.53 4.71
CA THR A 36 -12.10 -5.92 5.14
C THR A 36 -10.66 -6.19 5.58
N LEU A 37 -9.66 -5.69 4.85
CA LEU A 37 -8.26 -5.83 5.22
C LEU A 37 -7.91 -5.06 6.51
N GLN A 38 -8.53 -3.91 6.79
CA GLN A 38 -8.31 -3.18 8.04
C GLN A 38 -8.77 -3.97 9.28
N ASP A 39 -9.75 -4.86 9.11
CA ASP A 39 -10.35 -5.63 10.19
C ASP A 39 -9.64 -6.97 10.44
N ARG A 40 -8.72 -7.38 9.56
CA ARG A 40 -7.92 -8.60 9.73
C ARG A 40 -6.99 -8.50 10.93
N PRO A 41 -7.10 -9.39 11.94
CA PRO A 41 -6.28 -9.32 13.15
C PRO A 41 -4.78 -9.50 12.85
N GLU A 42 -4.43 -10.25 11.82
CA GLU A 42 -3.04 -10.50 11.39
C GLU A 42 -2.35 -9.25 10.85
N LEU A 43 -3.14 -8.27 10.40
CA LEU A 43 -2.66 -7.01 9.82
C LEU A 43 -2.65 -5.86 10.84
N ARG A 44 -2.91 -6.14 12.12
CA ARG A 44 -2.83 -5.14 13.18
C ARG A 44 -1.40 -4.59 13.29
N ILE A 45 -1.30 -3.27 13.34
CA ILE A 45 -0.05 -2.53 13.48
C ILE A 45 0.02 -1.90 14.86
N LYS A 46 1.24 -1.57 15.36
CA LYS A 46 1.49 -0.74 16.56
C LYS A 46 0.46 -0.89 17.69
N GLN A 47 0.74 -1.75 18.69
CA GLN A 47 -0.15 -1.95 19.84
C GLN A 47 -1.56 -2.43 19.43
N GLY A 48 -1.67 -3.25 18.37
CA GLY A 48 -2.94 -3.87 17.98
C GLY A 48 -3.91 -2.96 17.22
N ARG A 49 -3.48 -1.80 16.75
CA ARG A 49 -4.33 -0.86 15.98
C ARG A 49 -4.60 -1.37 14.57
N LYS A 50 -5.79 -1.07 14.06
CA LYS A 50 -6.13 -1.31 12.66
C LYS A 50 -5.25 -0.44 11.74
N PRO A 51 -4.69 -0.97 10.65
CA PRO A 51 -3.97 -0.15 9.69
C PRO A 51 -4.94 0.84 9.03
N SER A 52 -4.49 2.05 8.69
CA SER A 52 -5.32 2.99 7.93
C SER A 52 -5.37 2.60 6.45
N LYS A 53 -6.41 3.04 5.73
CA LYS A 53 -6.51 2.85 4.28
C LYS A 53 -5.28 3.37 3.53
N SER A 54 -4.72 4.51 3.95
CA SER A 54 -3.51 5.07 3.36
C SER A 54 -2.27 4.19 3.56
N ILE A 55 -2.16 3.48 4.69
CA ILE A 55 -1.06 2.52 4.92
C ILE A 55 -1.22 1.32 4.01
N LEU A 56 -2.44 0.77 3.92
CA LEU A 56 -2.74 -0.37 3.04
C LEU A 56 -2.50 0.00 1.57
N ALA A 57 -2.99 1.15 1.12
CA ALA A 57 -2.78 1.66 -0.24
C ALA A 57 -1.28 1.83 -0.55
N ARG A 58 -0.50 2.41 0.38
CA ARG A 58 0.95 2.52 0.20
C ARG A 58 1.62 1.15 0.07
N ARG A 59 1.21 0.18 0.88
CA ARG A 59 1.74 -1.18 0.78
C ARG A 59 1.35 -1.83 -0.54
N ALA A 60 0.11 -1.66 -1.00
CA ALA A 60 -0.35 -2.16 -2.29
C ALA A 60 0.49 -1.59 -3.45
N ILE A 61 0.76 -0.28 -3.45
CA ILE A 61 1.65 0.36 -4.44
C ILE A 61 3.04 -0.26 -4.44
N GLN A 62 3.63 -0.50 -3.25
CA GLN A 62 4.95 -1.12 -3.15
C GLN A 62 4.97 -2.56 -3.69
N VAL A 63 3.93 -3.34 -3.37
CA VAL A 63 3.80 -4.73 -3.85
C VAL A 63 3.62 -4.75 -5.35
N TYR A 64 2.73 -3.92 -5.89
CA TYR A 64 2.50 -3.82 -7.33
C TYR A 64 3.76 -3.34 -8.07
N ALA A 65 4.47 -2.34 -7.56
CA ALA A 65 5.72 -1.89 -8.15
C ALA A 65 6.80 -2.98 -8.15
N ALA A 66 6.88 -3.81 -7.10
CA ALA A 66 7.79 -4.95 -7.06
C ALA A 66 7.39 -6.04 -8.06
N HIS A 67 6.08 -6.29 -8.21
CA HIS A 67 5.54 -7.21 -9.21
C HIS A 67 5.91 -6.76 -10.63
N VAL A 68 5.59 -5.52 -11.01
CA VAL A 68 5.87 -4.99 -12.36
C VAL A 68 7.36 -5.03 -12.70
N ARG A 69 8.24 -4.78 -11.74
CA ARG A 69 9.71 -4.86 -11.96
C ARG A 69 10.20 -6.26 -12.33
N GLY A 70 9.45 -7.30 -11.99
CA GLY A 70 9.79 -8.68 -12.31
C GLY A 70 9.10 -9.21 -13.57
N LEU A 71 8.30 -8.40 -14.26
CA LEU A 71 7.60 -8.82 -15.47
C LEU A 71 8.50 -8.68 -16.70
N GLU A 72 8.46 -9.69 -17.56
CA GLU A 72 9.18 -9.72 -18.84
C GLU A 72 8.30 -10.33 -19.94
N GLY A 73 8.61 -10.03 -21.21
CA GLY A 73 7.98 -10.67 -22.37
C GLY A 73 6.45 -10.54 -22.45
N GLU A 74 5.76 -11.67 -22.49
CA GLU A 74 4.29 -11.71 -22.64
C GLU A 74 3.58 -11.18 -21.38
N ASP A 75 4.16 -11.34 -20.19
CA ASP A 75 3.53 -10.93 -18.94
C ASP A 75 3.43 -9.41 -18.81
N ILE A 76 4.46 -8.67 -19.25
CA ILE A 76 4.39 -7.20 -19.27
C ILE A 76 3.35 -6.72 -20.28
N THR A 77 3.16 -7.45 -21.39
CA THR A 77 2.14 -7.11 -22.39
C THR A 77 0.73 -7.31 -21.82
N ALA A 78 0.50 -8.42 -21.10
CA ALA A 78 -0.76 -8.68 -20.43
C ALA A 78 -1.09 -7.60 -19.38
N GLU A 79 -0.10 -7.18 -18.59
CA GLU A 79 -0.28 -6.12 -17.59
C GLU A 79 -0.63 -4.78 -18.23
N VAL A 80 0.06 -4.40 -19.31
CA VAL A 80 -0.26 -3.18 -20.07
C VAL A 80 -1.69 -3.21 -20.59
N LEU A 81 -2.15 -4.34 -21.14
CA LEU A 81 -3.53 -4.50 -21.59
C LEU A 81 -4.54 -4.41 -20.43
N ALA A 82 -4.20 -4.94 -19.25
CA ALA A 82 -5.04 -4.80 -18.06
C ALA A 82 -5.19 -3.32 -17.65
N LEU A 83 -4.10 -2.55 -17.66
CA LEU A 83 -4.13 -1.11 -17.38
C LEU A 83 -4.99 -0.34 -18.39
N HIS A 84 -4.90 -0.68 -19.68
CA HIS A 84 -5.75 -0.05 -20.72
C HIS A 84 -7.24 -0.26 -20.49
N ARG A 85 -7.66 -1.35 -19.84
CA ARG A 85 -9.09 -1.58 -19.52
C ARG A 85 -9.58 -0.72 -18.35
N LEU A 86 -8.68 -0.09 -17.61
CA LEU A 86 -8.98 0.76 -16.46
C LEU A 86 -8.92 2.27 -16.79
N ALA A 87 -8.42 2.64 -17.97
CA ALA A 87 -8.30 4.02 -18.45
C ALA A 87 -9.54 4.45 -19.25
#